data_AF-A0A353RXB1-F1
#
_entry.id   AF-A0A353RXB1-F1
#
_cell.length_a   1.000
_cell.length_b   1.000
_cell.length_c   1.000
_cell.angle_alpha   90.00
_cell.angle_beta   90.00
_cell.angle_gamma   90.00
#
_symmetry.space_group_name_H-M   'P 1'
#
loop_
_entity.id
_entity.type
_entity.pdbx_description
1 polymer ?
#
loop_
_entity_poly.entity_id
_entity_poly.type
_entity_poly.pdbx_seq_one_letter_code
_entity_poly.pdbx_strand_id
1 'polypeptide(L)'
;MNKKIFFSALISIAIVLLSSKIYATQDLLTGSSLLKKKYDKTISMDFKDAALNDVLKIFSQQSGLNFIAATSVADKSVNLYLDNVPVEEALERILSANDLTYEIKPGSNIFVVTTLTRPAVNI
;
A
#
# COMPACT_ATOMS: atom_id res chain seq x y z
N MET A 1 -13.48 33.78 -51.80
CA MET A 1 -12.47 33.82 -50.73
C MET A 1 -12.87 32.82 -49.64
N ASN A 2 -11.93 32.02 -49.14
CA ASN A 2 -12.12 30.57 -48.98
C ASN A 2 -12.74 30.11 -47.64
N LYS A 3 -13.96 29.54 -47.68
CA LYS A 3 -14.66 28.92 -46.54
C LYS A 3 -13.92 27.75 -45.86
N LYS A 4 -12.82 27.26 -46.44
CA LYS A 4 -11.99 26.18 -45.88
C LYS A 4 -11.15 26.62 -44.68
N ILE A 5 -10.90 27.92 -44.50
CA ILE A 5 -10.02 28.42 -43.43
C ILE A 5 -10.76 28.49 -42.08
N PHE A 6 -12.06 28.75 -42.08
CA PHE A 6 -12.87 28.86 -40.85
C PHE A 6 -13.19 27.51 -40.18
N PHE A 7 -13.12 26.39 -40.90
CA PHE A 7 -13.35 25.06 -40.33
C PHE A 7 -12.15 24.53 -39.53
N SER A 8 -10.97 25.13 -39.67
CA SER A 8 -9.75 24.69 -38.97
C SER A 8 -9.65 25.22 -37.52
N ALA A 9 -10.31 26.33 -37.21
CA ALA A 9 -10.26 26.94 -35.87
C ALA A 9 -11.21 26.27 -34.86
N LEU A 10 -12.32 25.68 -35.32
CA LEU A 10 -13.27 25.00 -34.43
C LEU A 10 -12.81 23.59 -34.01
N ILE A 11 -12.00 22.91 -34.82
CA ILE A 11 -11.50 21.57 -34.52
C ILE A 11 -10.39 21.63 -33.43
N SER A 12 -9.60 22.70 -33.38
CA SER A 12 -8.53 22.85 -32.39
C SER A 12 -9.04 23.15 -30.98
N ILE A 13 -10.18 23.82 -30.82
CA ILE A 13 -10.74 24.17 -29.49
C ILE A 13 -11.42 22.96 -28.84
N ALA A 14 -12.03 22.06 -29.62
CA ALA A 14 -12.61 20.82 -29.08
C ALA A 14 -11.55 19.85 -28.53
N ILE A 15 -10.36 19.80 -29.14
CA ILE A 15 -9.27 18.92 -28.69
C ILE A 15 -8.64 19.42 -27.37
N VAL A 16 -8.59 20.73 -27.14
CA VAL A 16 -8.05 21.32 -25.90
C VAL A 16 -9.02 21.18 -24.71
N LEU A 17 -10.34 21.11 -24.96
CA LEU A 17 -11.34 20.91 -23.90
C LEU A 17 -11.53 19.44 -23.50
N LEU A 18 -11.05 18.50 -24.31
CA LEU A 18 -11.03 17.07 -23.99
C LEU A 18 -9.79 16.66 -23.17
N SER A 19 -8.68 17.40 -23.25
CA SER A 19 -7.43 17.05 -22.56
C SER A 19 -7.44 17.33 -21.06
N SER A 20 -8.33 18.19 -20.54
CA SER A 20 -8.42 18.44 -19.10
C SER A 20 -9.02 17.28 -18.29
N LYS A 21 -9.78 16.37 -18.91
CA LYS A 21 -10.31 15.17 -18.25
C LYS A 21 -9.41 13.94 -18.35
N ILE A 22 -8.31 14.01 -19.10
CA ILE A 22 -7.44 12.85 -19.36
C ILE A 22 -6.35 12.71 -18.28
N TYR A 23 -6.09 13.74 -17.47
CA TYR A 23 -5.12 13.66 -16.37
C TYR A 23 -5.70 13.03 -15.09
N ALA A 24 -7.02 13.12 -14.87
CA ALA A 24 -7.64 12.65 -13.63
C ALA A 24 -7.93 11.13 -13.60
N THR A 25 -7.78 10.43 -14.72
CA THR A 25 -8.08 8.99 -14.83
C THR A 25 -6.85 8.08 -14.85
N GLN A 26 -5.64 8.64 -14.88
CA GLN A 26 -4.41 7.83 -14.89
C GLN A 26 -4.11 7.21 -13.52
N ASP A 27 -4.53 7.83 -12.42
CA ASP A 27 -4.40 7.26 -11.06
C ASP A 27 -5.41 6.13 -10.76
N LEU A 28 -6.44 5.96 -11.60
CA LEU A 28 -7.46 4.93 -11.44
C LEU A 28 -7.06 3.57 -12.02
N LEU A 29 -5.97 3.48 -12.81
CA LEU A 29 -5.72 2.32 -13.66
C LEU A 29 -4.75 1.27 -13.12
N THR A 30 -3.93 1.50 -12.08
CA THR A 30 -2.82 0.53 -11.81
C THR A 30 -2.33 0.30 -10.38
N GLY A 31 -2.97 0.78 -9.32
CA GLY A 31 -2.55 0.33 -7.97
C GLY A 31 -3.32 0.87 -6.78
N SER A 32 -3.67 2.16 -6.80
CA SER A 32 -4.32 2.85 -5.68
C SER A 32 -5.66 2.20 -5.27
N SER A 33 -6.52 1.89 -6.24
CA SER A 33 -7.84 1.27 -6.00
C SER A 33 -7.75 -0.17 -5.49
N LEU A 34 -6.79 -0.96 -5.99
CA LEU A 34 -6.58 -2.34 -5.53
C LEU A 34 -5.97 -2.38 -4.12
N LEU A 35 -5.06 -1.45 -3.81
CA LEU A 35 -4.54 -1.31 -2.45
C LEU A 35 -5.65 -0.85 -1.50
N LYS A 36 -6.40 0.20 -1.86
CA LYS A 36 -7.55 0.69 -1.07
C LYS A 36 -8.56 -0.42 -0.78
N LYS A 37 -8.95 -1.20 -1.78
CA LYS A 37 -9.88 -2.33 -1.62
C LYS A 37 -9.32 -3.47 -0.76
N LYS A 38 -8.00 -3.65 -0.71
CA LYS A 38 -7.37 -4.64 0.18
C LYS A 38 -7.38 -4.17 1.63
N TYR A 39 -7.35 -2.87 1.89
CA TYR A 39 -7.47 -2.31 3.24
C TYR A 39 -8.89 -2.36 3.80
N ASP A 40 -9.91 -2.50 2.95
CA ASP A 40 -11.31 -2.73 3.37
C ASP A 40 -11.55 -4.16 3.92
N LYS A 41 -10.57 -5.06 3.80
CA LYS A 41 -10.69 -6.41 4.35
C LYS A 41 -10.44 -6.39 5.85
N THR A 42 -11.10 -7.31 6.56
CA THR A 42 -10.80 -7.64 7.94
C THR A 42 -10.04 -8.95 8.05
N ILE A 43 -9.29 -9.13 9.14
CA ILE A 43 -8.54 -10.33 9.45
C ILE A 43 -8.85 -10.81 10.88
N SER A 44 -8.79 -12.12 11.06
CA SER A 44 -8.85 -12.77 12.37
C SER A 44 -7.71 -13.78 12.46
N MET A 45 -6.97 -13.74 13.56
CA MET A 45 -5.83 -14.62 13.81
C MET A 45 -5.47 -14.63 15.29
N ASP A 46 -5.01 -15.78 15.76
CA ASP A 46 -4.58 -16.00 17.13
C ASP A 46 -3.23 -16.70 17.09
N PHE A 47 -2.22 -16.04 17.64
CA PHE A 47 -0.87 -16.55 17.73
C PHE A 47 -0.31 -16.34 19.12
N LYS A 48 0.33 -17.40 19.61
CA LYS A 48 1.09 -17.40 20.84
C LYS A 48 2.49 -17.91 20.57
N ASP A 49 3.48 -17.10 20.91
CA ASP A 49 4.91 -17.35 20.75
C ASP A 49 5.27 -17.83 19.34
N ALA A 50 4.68 -17.17 18.34
CA ALA A 50 4.86 -17.53 16.94
C ALA A 50 5.98 -16.71 16.32
N ALA A 51 6.80 -17.35 15.47
CA ALA A 51 7.82 -16.65 14.70
C ALA A 51 7.19 -15.57 13.81
N LEU A 52 7.77 -14.37 13.80
CA LEU A 52 7.26 -13.22 13.05
C LEU A 52 7.12 -13.54 11.56
N ASN A 53 8.06 -14.32 11.00
CA ASN A 53 8.00 -14.79 9.61
C ASN A 53 6.72 -15.58 9.30
N ASP A 54 6.30 -16.47 10.21
CA ASP A 54 5.10 -17.27 10.02
C ASP A 54 3.84 -16.42 10.14
N VAL A 55 3.81 -15.50 11.11
CA VAL A 55 2.73 -14.54 11.28
C VAL A 55 2.57 -13.67 10.03
N LEU A 56 3.65 -13.09 9.50
CA LEU A 56 3.61 -12.25 8.30
C LEU A 56 3.21 -13.05 7.04
N LYS A 57 3.57 -14.33 6.97
CA LYS A 57 3.12 -15.22 5.89
C LYS A 57 1.61 -15.42 5.93
N ILE A 58 1.04 -15.74 7.09
CA ILE A 58 -0.42 -15.90 7.24
C ILE A 58 -1.14 -14.56 7.01
N PHE A 59 -0.58 -13.47 7.54
CA PHE A 59 -1.09 -12.12 7.30
C PHE A 59 -1.13 -11.77 5.80
N SER A 60 -0.08 -12.13 5.06
CA SER A 60 -0.02 -11.94 3.60
C SER A 60 -1.15 -12.68 2.89
N GLN A 61 -1.42 -13.92 3.28
CA GLN A 61 -2.47 -14.75 2.68
C GLN A 61 -3.88 -14.19 2.93
N GLN A 62 -4.17 -13.74 4.17
CA GLN A 62 -5.49 -13.20 4.50
C GLN A 62 -5.73 -11.81 3.88
N SER A 63 -4.75 -10.90 4.01
CA SER A 63 -4.85 -9.54 3.46
C SER A 63 -4.78 -9.52 1.92
N GLY A 64 -4.01 -10.44 1.33
CA GLY A 64 -3.63 -10.42 -0.08
C GLY A 64 -2.53 -9.40 -0.41
N LEU A 65 -1.82 -8.89 0.60
CA LEU A 65 -0.61 -8.07 0.45
C LEU A 65 0.64 -8.95 0.69
N ASN A 66 1.81 -8.54 0.21
CA ASN A 66 3.03 -9.35 0.35
C ASN A 66 3.92 -8.76 1.45
N PHE A 67 4.18 -9.51 2.52
CA PHE A 67 5.07 -9.12 3.60
C PHE A 67 6.28 -10.04 3.68
N ILE A 68 7.46 -9.45 3.92
CA ILE A 68 8.69 -10.17 4.25
C ILE A 68 9.31 -9.58 5.51
N ALA A 69 9.92 -10.40 6.35
CA ALA A 69 10.70 -9.91 7.47
C ALA A 69 12.15 -9.64 7.00
N ALA A 70 12.70 -8.50 7.37
CA ALA A 70 14.13 -8.23 7.20
C ALA A 70 14.96 -9.13 8.13
N THR A 71 16.22 -9.36 7.78
CA THR A 71 17.15 -10.15 8.61
C THR A 71 17.27 -9.61 10.04
N SER A 72 17.12 -8.29 10.23
CA SER A 72 17.14 -7.62 11.54
C SER A 72 16.04 -8.07 12.51
N VAL A 73 14.98 -8.70 12.00
CA VAL A 73 13.80 -9.12 12.78
C VAL A 73 13.44 -10.59 12.57
N ALA A 74 14.30 -11.36 11.91
CA ALA A 74 14.02 -12.75 11.53
C ALA A 74 13.78 -13.69 12.72
N ASP A 75 14.45 -13.42 13.86
CA ASP A 75 14.39 -14.25 15.07
C ASP A 75 13.32 -13.78 16.09
N LYS A 76 12.50 -12.78 15.74
CA LYS A 76 11.46 -12.29 16.66
C LYS A 76 10.25 -13.23 16.72
N SER A 77 9.73 -13.44 17.92
CA SER A 77 8.40 -14.04 18.14
C SER A 77 7.39 -12.98 18.57
N VAL A 78 6.10 -13.21 18.24
CA VAL A 78 5.00 -12.32 18.61
C VAL A 78 3.82 -13.09 19.21
N ASN A 79 3.08 -12.40 20.07
CA ASN A 79 1.79 -12.84 20.62
C ASN A 79 0.72 -11.86 20.14
N LEU A 80 -0.35 -12.35 19.53
CA LEU A 80 -1.45 -11.50 19.09
C LEU A 80 -2.77 -12.29 19.04
N TYR A 81 -3.85 -11.58 19.32
CA TYR A 81 -5.20 -12.04 19.03
C TYR A 81 -5.91 -10.90 18.31
N LEU A 82 -6.45 -11.20 17.13
CA LEU A 82 -7.24 -10.30 16.31
C LEU A 82 -8.54 -11.00 15.94
N ASP A 83 -9.65 -10.27 16.05
CA ASP A 83 -10.95 -10.73 15.60
C ASP A 83 -11.64 -9.64 14.78
N ASN A 84 -11.81 -9.92 13.49
CA ASN A 84 -12.48 -9.06 12.51
C ASN A 84 -11.91 -7.63 12.47
N VAL A 85 -10.59 -7.51 12.52
CA VAL A 85 -9.88 -6.22 12.55
C VAL A 85 -9.51 -5.79 11.12
N PRO A 86 -9.72 -4.52 10.72
CA PRO A 86 -9.27 -4.03 9.42
C PRO A 86 -7.77 -4.27 9.19
N VAL A 87 -7.38 -4.67 7.97
CA VAL A 87 -5.98 -5.01 7.62
C VAL A 87 -5.01 -3.88 7.99
N GLU A 88 -5.38 -2.63 7.70
CA GLU A 88 -4.54 -1.46 7.97
C GLU A 88 -4.26 -1.31 9.47
N GLU A 89 -5.33 -1.32 10.26
CA GLU A 89 -5.25 -1.21 11.72
C GLU A 89 -4.49 -2.39 12.32
N ALA A 90 -4.77 -3.62 11.88
CA ALA A 90 -4.07 -4.80 12.36
C ALA A 90 -2.56 -4.71 12.12
N LEU A 91 -2.13 -4.32 10.92
CA LEU A 91 -0.71 -4.14 10.60
C LEU A 91 -0.08 -3.07 11.51
N GLU A 92 -0.72 -1.90 11.62
CA GLU A 92 -0.23 -0.80 12.46
C GLU A 92 -0.04 -1.23 13.93
N ARG A 93 -1.04 -1.93 14.50
CA ARG A 93 -1.00 -2.39 15.88
C ARG A 93 0.04 -3.48 16.11
N ILE A 94 0.16 -4.44 15.19
CA ILE A 94 1.20 -5.48 15.29
C ILE A 94 2.59 -4.84 15.27
N LEU A 95 2.84 -3.92 14.34
CA LEU A 95 4.17 -3.34 14.20
C LEU A 95 4.53 -2.43 15.38
N SER A 96 3.63 -1.52 15.76
CA SER A 96 3.86 -0.58 16.86
C SER A 96 4.02 -1.27 18.22
N ALA A 97 3.29 -2.35 18.49
CA ALA A 97 3.41 -3.11 19.73
C ALA A 97 4.75 -3.88 19.86
N ASN A 98 5.50 -4.04 18.76
CA ASN A 98 6.72 -4.85 18.71
C ASN A 98 7.98 -4.04 18.31
N ASP A 99 7.91 -2.70 18.37
CA ASP A 99 8.96 -1.77 17.93
C ASP A 99 9.41 -2.02 16.47
N LEU A 100 8.45 -2.27 15.60
CA LEU A 100 8.65 -2.54 14.18
C LEU A 100 8.10 -1.43 13.30
N THR A 101 8.58 -1.39 12.06
CA THR A 101 8.06 -0.57 10.98
C THR A 101 8.12 -1.38 9.67
N TYR A 102 7.64 -0.81 8.58
CA TYR A 102 7.80 -1.39 7.25
C TYR A 102 8.35 -0.38 6.25
N GLU A 103 9.05 -0.89 5.24
CA GLU A 103 9.51 -0.13 4.10
C GLU A 103 8.90 -0.68 2.82
N ILE A 104 8.58 0.20 1.88
CA ILE A 104 8.12 -0.16 0.54
C ILE A 104 8.89 0.65 -0.50
N LYS A 105 9.42 -0.02 -1.52
CA LYS A 105 10.10 0.65 -2.64
C LYS A 105 9.08 1.23 -3.62
N PRO A 106 9.36 2.36 -4.28
CA PRO A 106 8.52 2.89 -5.35
C PRO A 106 8.24 1.82 -6.41
N GLY A 107 6.96 1.60 -6.74
CA GLY A 107 6.53 0.58 -7.71
C GLY A 107 6.51 -0.87 -7.19
N SER A 108 6.87 -1.12 -5.93
CA SER A 108 6.77 -2.43 -5.29
C SER A 108 5.40 -2.64 -4.63
N ASN A 109 4.97 -3.90 -4.54
CA ASN A 109 3.83 -4.34 -3.73
C ASN A 109 4.26 -5.24 -2.55
N ILE A 110 5.56 -5.20 -2.21
CA ILE A 110 6.18 -5.96 -1.12
C ILE A 110 6.54 -5.01 0.01
N PHE A 111 6.01 -5.30 1.19
CA PHE A 111 6.26 -4.62 2.44
C PHE A 111 7.39 -5.35 3.17
N VAL A 112 8.47 -4.64 3.46
CA VAL A 112 9.63 -5.18 4.18
C VAL A 112 9.55 -4.74 5.62
N VAL A 113 9.23 -5.67 6.53
CA VAL A 113 9.12 -5.39 7.97
C VAL A 113 10.51 -5.38 8.60
N THR A 114 10.82 -4.32 9.34
CA THR A 114 12.12 -4.09 9.99
C THR A 114 11.94 -3.45 11.36
N THR A 115 13.01 -3.32 12.13
CA THR A 115 13.00 -2.60 13.41
C THR A 115 12.72 -1.12 13.19
N LEU A 116 11.95 -0.51 14.10
CA LEU A 116 11.77 0.93 14.14
C LEU A 116 13.10 1.60 14.53
N THR A 117 13.94 1.90 13.55
CA THR A 117 15.16 2.68 13.76
C THR A 117 14.76 4.12 14.04
N ARG A 118 14.75 4.52 15.31
CA ARG A 118 14.70 5.94 15.66
C ARG A 118 16.04 6.54 15.20
N PRO A 119 16.06 7.53 14.30
CA PRO A 119 17.31 8.19 13.96
C PRO A 119 17.93 8.73 15.25
N ALA A 120 19.19 8.37 15.50
CA ALA A 120 19.94 8.92 16.63
C ALA A 120 19.97 10.44 16.46
N VAL A 121 19.25 11.16 17.32
CA VAL A 121 19.39 12.61 17.41
C VAL A 121 20.75 12.83 18.05
N ASN A 122 21.75 13.17 17.23
CA ASN A 122 22.99 13.74 17.72
C ASN A 122 22.66 15.13 18.28
N ILE A 123 22.49 15.22 19.60
CA ILE A 123 22.47 16.50 20.35
C ILE A 123 23.89 16.93 20.67
#